data_AF-A0A2V6KG15-F1
#
_entry.id   AF-A0A2V6KG15-F1
#
_cell.length_a   1.000
_cell.length_b   1.000
_cell.length_c   1.000
_cell.angle_alpha   90.00
_cell.angle_beta   90.00
_cell.angle_gamma   90.00
#
_symmetry.space_group_name_H-M   'P 1'
#
loop_
_entity.id
_entity.type
_entity.pdbx_description
1 polymer ?
#
loop_
_entity_poly.entity_id
_entity_poly.type
_entity_poly.pdbx_seq_one_letter_code
_entity_poly.pdbx_strand_id
1 'polypeptide(L)'
;MNDFSDTMIETPNTAMAFDPSDVPVVQPQPDYPGTPATVDPNLPETTGASYEGPIGVTGVIDNVTTGCGYSPLSHNNQRTIDDIVVPGSIGKYPLKMTRYYNGRSRYWDYKISLSPGWSHQYSWLLWTAGYKVISPQGNVIDFSCGQKPLGASEGWDDGSQGPHPNGGIWRLADGGRIYFSTGGVADHIEDPYGLRTTITRDAYARVWKVTEPGGRYLQFTYGTTNAYTDPAYGNKLLQKVEAWDGQGHLIESVTYTYTDVDSGGVLPDTGQHVIRKMLTGVAYDDNTSASYTYRTDNVPDHPLTPPYTFKWDPLLEKANDKRYSGPMRQIFYEYDNGGQHGTIQKERKDNASGPLVSRIEPDPLPPGTEGWMPYQFTETRGDDQTRTFTYTQFKIYPQRPDPQEFDPCLDVDSNVDHGLPPQQMLDHYTDFKGKTTQLRYNANWYVDRVTDANGNATDYERGNPPSQDGIGQIKKITHVSDGTYIQHTYDPETSALDGHYIHTIRDENDKRTTITRDANRHWITEIDYPSDGNTPASSEMFGYNGFGEVTVHVMKNGAWERFAYDRGLLTDKWNPKQGALPADADPHTHYDYYTAADGIAGWIDRVKKVTMPANYPWNFQVTETY
;
A
#
# COMPACT_ATOMS: atom_id res chain seq x y z
N MET A 1 -3.66 -12.71 29.35
CA MET A 1 -4.66 -11.75 28.83
C MET A 1 -4.03 -10.36 28.61
N ASN A 2 -2.72 -10.26 28.33
CA ASN A 2 -1.98 -8.99 28.32
C ASN A 2 -1.24 -8.71 27.00
N ASP A 3 -1.70 -9.23 25.86
CA ASP A 3 -1.05 -8.98 24.55
C ASP A 3 -2.06 -8.91 23.40
N PHE A 4 -3.18 -8.21 23.60
CA PHE A 4 -4.17 -7.95 22.53
C PHE A 4 -4.32 -6.45 22.19
N SER A 5 -3.38 -5.59 22.62
CA SER A 5 -3.38 -4.17 22.27
C SER A 5 -2.25 -3.85 21.28
N ASP A 6 -2.60 -3.04 20.29
CA ASP A 6 -1.73 -2.24 19.41
C ASP A 6 -1.14 -2.84 18.13
N THR A 7 -1.29 -4.12 17.83
CA THR A 7 -0.74 -4.69 16.56
C THR A 7 -1.77 -4.95 15.45
N MET A 8 -3.06 -4.71 15.68
CA MET A 8 -4.12 -5.03 14.71
C MET A 8 -5.00 -3.84 14.27
N ILE A 9 -4.74 -2.61 14.74
CA ILE A 9 -5.64 -1.47 14.50
C ILE A 9 -5.04 -0.37 13.61
N GLU A 10 -3.71 -0.34 13.39
CA GLU A 10 -3.07 0.78 12.67
C GLU A 10 -1.97 0.40 11.65
N THR A 11 -1.96 -0.82 11.12
CA THR A 11 -1.10 -1.11 9.96
C THR A 11 -1.83 -0.73 8.66
N PRO A 12 -1.46 0.37 7.98
CA PRO A 12 -1.89 0.60 6.61
C PRO A 12 -1.19 -0.44 5.73
N ASN A 13 -1.85 -1.59 5.54
CA ASN A 13 -1.60 -2.38 4.35
C ASN A 13 -2.46 -1.73 3.25
N THR A 14 -2.00 -0.61 2.70
CA THR A 14 -2.56 0.00 1.47
C THR A 14 -2.15 -0.85 0.28
N ALA A 15 -2.49 -2.14 0.33
CA ALA A 15 -2.37 -3.07 -0.77
C ALA A 15 -3.71 -3.08 -1.49
N MET A 16 -3.69 -3.02 -2.80
CA MET A 16 -4.75 -3.30 -3.76
C MET A 16 -3.96 -3.65 -5.08
N ALA A 17 -4.61 -3.96 -6.19
CA ALA A 17 -4.04 -4.55 -7.41
C ALA A 17 -5.13 -4.58 -8.53
N PHE A 18 -4.84 -5.04 -9.76
CA PHE A 18 -5.70 -4.82 -10.95
C PHE A 18 -5.92 -5.98 -11.90
N ASP A 19 -6.88 -5.69 -12.79
CA ASP A 19 -7.31 -6.40 -13.97
C ASP A 19 -7.35 -5.52 -15.21
N PRO A 20 -6.41 -5.73 -16.12
CA PRO A 20 -6.56 -5.44 -17.53
C PRO A 20 -7.30 -6.56 -18.27
N SER A 21 -8.64 -6.48 -18.29
CA SER A 21 -9.32 -6.79 -19.55
C SER A 21 -10.16 -5.63 -20.07
N ASP A 22 -10.11 -5.63 -21.39
CA ASP A 22 -10.85 -4.87 -22.35
C ASP A 22 -10.34 -3.46 -22.72
N VAL A 23 -9.82 -3.50 -23.94
CA VAL A 23 -9.37 -2.47 -24.86
C VAL A 23 -10.60 -2.05 -25.65
N PRO A 24 -11.03 -0.78 -25.59
CA PRO A 24 -11.92 -0.27 -26.60
C PRO A 24 -11.17 -0.10 -27.93
N VAL A 25 -11.78 -0.63 -28.98
CA VAL A 25 -11.46 -0.32 -30.36
C VAL A 25 -11.94 1.10 -30.66
N VAL A 26 -11.05 2.08 -30.90
CA VAL A 26 -11.38 3.20 -31.81
C VAL A 26 -10.12 3.74 -32.50
N GLN A 27 -10.18 3.82 -33.84
CA GLN A 27 -9.18 4.46 -34.72
C GLN A 27 -9.34 6.00 -34.79
N PRO A 28 -8.28 6.75 -35.17
CA PRO A 28 -8.16 8.21 -34.99
C PRO A 28 -9.00 9.00 -36.01
N GLN A 29 -9.36 10.28 -35.80
CA GLN A 29 -8.60 11.51 -36.15
C GLN A 29 -9.61 12.72 -36.20
N PRO A 30 -9.20 14.02 -36.34
CA PRO A 30 -7.93 14.58 -36.85
C PRO A 30 -7.22 15.51 -35.83
N ASP A 31 -5.89 15.72 -35.78
CA ASP A 31 -4.91 16.10 -36.82
C ASP A 31 -3.49 15.68 -36.39
N TYR A 32 -2.83 14.76 -37.13
CA TYR A 32 -1.40 14.78 -37.50
C TYR A 32 -1.11 13.53 -38.36
N PRO A 33 -0.50 13.66 -39.56
CA PRO A 33 -0.23 12.50 -40.41
C PRO A 33 1.00 11.73 -39.90
N GLY A 34 0.80 10.45 -39.55
CA GLY A 34 1.90 9.47 -39.43
C GLY A 34 2.13 8.79 -38.08
N THR A 35 1.19 8.85 -37.13
CA THR A 35 1.19 7.98 -35.94
C THR A 35 -0.13 7.20 -35.90
N PRO A 36 -0.13 5.86 -35.87
CA PRO A 36 -1.29 5.11 -35.43
C PRO A 36 -1.49 5.34 -33.94
N ALA A 37 -2.75 5.39 -33.55
CA ALA A 37 -3.19 5.55 -32.17
C ALA A 37 -2.41 4.62 -31.23
N THR A 38 -1.65 5.23 -30.34
CA THR A 38 -1.17 4.67 -29.09
C THR A 38 -2.31 3.96 -28.36
N VAL A 39 -2.02 2.82 -27.72
CA VAL A 39 -2.85 2.27 -26.63
C VAL A 39 -3.24 3.44 -25.74
N ASP A 40 -4.53 3.69 -25.58
CA ASP A 40 -5.03 4.77 -24.74
C ASP A 40 -5.26 4.24 -23.31
N PRO A 41 -4.32 4.46 -22.37
CA PRO A 41 -4.54 4.20 -20.96
C PRO A 41 -5.71 5.01 -20.35
N ASN A 42 -6.31 5.97 -21.07
CA ASN A 42 -7.48 6.73 -20.61
C ASN A 42 -8.81 5.96 -20.72
N LEU A 43 -8.79 4.71 -21.20
CA LEU A 43 -10.00 3.90 -21.31
C LEU A 43 -10.30 3.20 -19.94
N PRO A 44 -11.58 3.09 -19.53
CA PRO A 44 -11.97 2.36 -18.31
C PRO A 44 -11.49 0.91 -18.33
N GLU A 45 -11.18 0.34 -17.16
CA GLU A 45 -11.02 -1.13 -17.07
C GLU A 45 -12.41 -1.75 -17.19
N THR A 46 -12.61 -2.69 -18.12
CA THR A 46 -13.95 -3.13 -18.54
C THR A 46 -14.25 -4.58 -18.20
N THR A 47 -13.54 -5.12 -17.21
CA THR A 47 -13.74 -6.48 -16.73
C THR A 47 -13.63 -6.56 -15.21
N GLY A 48 -14.58 -7.25 -14.59
CA GLY A 48 -14.60 -7.49 -13.14
C GLY A 48 -13.67 -8.61 -12.67
N ALA A 49 -12.49 -8.83 -13.29
CA ALA A 49 -11.49 -9.79 -12.78
C ALA A 49 -10.50 -9.16 -11.79
N SER A 50 -10.59 -7.86 -11.53
CA SER A 50 -9.86 -7.17 -10.46
C SER A 50 -10.69 -7.16 -9.20
N TYR A 51 -10.77 -8.32 -8.56
CA TYR A 51 -11.06 -8.26 -7.15
C TYR A 51 -9.82 -7.76 -6.44
N GLU A 52 -9.96 -6.57 -5.88
CA GLU A 52 -9.22 -6.20 -4.70
C GLU A 52 -10.17 -6.35 -3.54
N GLY A 53 -9.78 -7.21 -2.60
CA GLY A 53 -10.52 -7.37 -1.37
C GLY A 53 -10.85 -6.05 -0.69
N PRO A 54 -11.82 -6.04 0.22
CA PRO A 54 -11.99 -4.90 1.10
C PRO A 54 -10.70 -4.69 1.88
N ILE A 55 -9.90 -3.71 1.45
CA ILE A 55 -8.81 -3.17 2.24
C ILE A 55 -9.39 -2.06 3.13
N GLY A 56 -9.15 -2.27 4.40
CA GLY A 56 -9.65 -1.53 5.55
C GLY A 56 -9.06 -2.20 6.79
N VAL A 57 -9.58 -1.87 7.96
CA VAL A 57 -9.13 -2.44 9.26
C VAL A 57 -9.16 -3.98 9.36
N THR A 58 -9.68 -4.68 8.34
CA THR A 58 -9.69 -6.16 8.22
C THR A 58 -8.59 -6.74 7.32
N GLY A 59 -7.76 -5.92 6.66
CA GLY A 59 -6.62 -6.36 5.84
C GLY A 59 -6.97 -7.01 4.50
N VAL A 60 -5.93 -7.29 3.67
CA VAL A 60 -6.02 -8.07 2.42
C VAL A 60 -6.30 -9.53 2.78
N ILE A 61 -7.41 -10.08 2.29
CA ILE A 61 -7.86 -11.45 2.67
C ILE A 61 -7.44 -12.49 1.60
N ASP A 62 -6.95 -12.06 0.44
CA ASP A 62 -6.70 -12.88 -0.74
C ASP A 62 -5.28 -12.74 -1.32
N ASN A 63 -4.24 -12.72 -0.48
CA ASN A 63 -2.85 -12.72 -0.94
C ASN A 63 -2.12 -14.04 -0.60
N VAL A 64 -1.53 -14.68 -1.60
CA VAL A 64 -0.66 -15.85 -1.45
C VAL A 64 0.77 -15.40 -1.20
N THR A 65 1.24 -15.58 0.04
CA THR A 65 2.59 -15.19 0.45
C THR A 65 3.56 -16.36 0.56
N THR A 66 3.26 -17.52 -0.06
CA THR A 66 4.16 -18.70 -0.03
C THR A 66 5.53 -18.38 -0.63
N GLY A 67 5.57 -17.62 -1.73
CA GLY A 67 6.79 -17.17 -2.39
C GLY A 67 7.05 -15.68 -2.22
N CYS A 68 6.45 -14.86 -3.08
CA CYS A 68 6.50 -13.41 -2.90
C CYS A 68 5.18 -12.86 -2.33
N GLY A 69 4.12 -13.01 -3.11
CA GLY A 69 2.87 -12.30 -2.94
C GLY A 69 2.17 -12.29 -4.28
N TYR A 70 1.04 -12.98 -4.38
CA TYR A 70 0.16 -12.87 -5.54
C TYR A 70 -1.31 -13.08 -5.18
N SER A 71 -2.21 -12.45 -5.93
CA SER A 71 -3.65 -12.68 -5.78
C SER A 71 -4.08 -13.97 -6.48
N PRO A 72 -4.80 -14.90 -5.81
CA PRO A 72 -5.38 -16.07 -6.45
C PRO A 72 -6.34 -15.72 -7.59
N LEU A 73 -7.05 -14.58 -7.50
CA LEU A 73 -8.03 -14.23 -8.52
C LEU A 73 -7.36 -13.63 -9.76
N SER A 74 -6.57 -12.57 -9.56
CA SER A 74 -5.99 -11.82 -10.68
C SER A 74 -4.66 -12.39 -11.16
N HIS A 75 -4.11 -13.38 -10.45
CA HIS A 75 -2.79 -13.97 -10.71
C HIS A 75 -1.68 -12.90 -10.77
N ASN A 76 -1.88 -11.77 -10.08
CA ASN A 76 -0.97 -10.64 -10.08
C ASN A 76 0.18 -10.89 -9.10
N ASN A 77 1.43 -10.92 -9.58
CA ASN A 77 2.58 -10.96 -8.69
C ASN A 77 3.00 -9.56 -8.22
N GLN A 78 3.20 -9.42 -6.92
CA GLN A 78 3.61 -8.17 -6.28
C GLN A 78 4.90 -8.32 -5.50
N ARG A 79 5.68 -7.23 -5.42
CA ARG A 79 6.83 -7.12 -4.52
C ARG A 79 6.90 -5.74 -3.89
N THR A 80 7.30 -5.69 -2.63
CA THR A 80 7.54 -4.45 -1.87
C THR A 80 8.94 -4.51 -1.29
N ILE A 81 9.78 -3.52 -1.58
CA ILE A 81 11.17 -3.47 -1.15
C ILE A 81 11.49 -2.10 -0.58
N ASP A 82 11.86 -2.04 0.69
CA ASP A 82 12.38 -0.83 1.32
C ASP A 82 13.87 -0.67 0.96
N ASP A 83 14.17 0.24 0.04
CA ASP A 83 15.54 0.56 -0.36
C ASP A 83 16.25 1.52 0.58
N ILE A 84 15.53 2.41 1.26
CA ILE A 84 16.08 3.29 2.30
C ILE A 84 15.00 3.46 3.36
N VAL A 85 15.37 3.37 4.65
CA VAL A 85 14.52 3.80 5.76
C VAL A 85 15.30 4.82 6.57
N VAL A 86 14.87 6.07 6.57
CA VAL A 86 15.62 7.17 7.19
C VAL A 86 15.46 7.10 8.72
N PRO A 87 16.56 6.88 9.47
CA PRO A 87 16.50 6.80 10.93
C PRO A 87 15.96 8.07 11.56
N GLY A 88 15.17 7.89 12.62
CA GLY A 88 14.61 8.97 13.42
C GLY A 88 13.49 9.78 12.76
N SER A 89 13.08 9.46 11.52
CA SER A 89 12.00 10.16 10.80
C SER A 89 10.75 10.32 11.66
N ILE A 90 10.09 11.49 11.54
CA ILE A 90 8.96 11.87 12.39
C ILE A 90 7.63 11.60 11.67
N GLY A 91 6.67 11.10 12.44
CA GLY A 91 5.30 10.83 12.00
C GLY A 91 5.00 9.35 11.81
N LYS A 92 3.72 9.03 11.64
CA LYS A 92 3.25 7.65 11.42
C LYS A 92 3.78 7.09 10.10
N TYR A 93 3.95 7.96 9.10
CA TYR A 93 4.55 7.61 7.82
C TYR A 93 6.04 7.97 7.84
N PRO A 94 6.94 6.99 8.02
CA PRO A 94 8.36 7.27 8.06
C PRO A 94 8.86 7.75 6.68
N LEU A 95 9.88 8.61 6.70
CA LEU A 95 10.59 8.98 5.48
C LEU A 95 11.40 7.76 5.00
N LYS A 96 10.96 7.18 3.88
CA LYS A 96 11.61 6.00 3.30
C LYS A 96 11.57 6.02 1.78
N MET A 97 12.34 5.15 1.13
CA MET A 97 12.25 4.88 -0.30
C MET A 97 11.87 3.42 -0.45
N THR A 98 10.62 3.17 -0.78
CA THR A 98 10.10 1.85 -1.10
C THR A 98 9.84 1.76 -2.59
N ARG A 99 10.32 0.67 -3.20
CA ARG A 99 9.94 0.26 -4.56
C ARG A 99 8.86 -0.79 -4.51
N TYR A 100 7.93 -0.69 -5.45
CA TYR A 100 6.88 -1.67 -5.65
C TYR A 100 6.99 -2.26 -7.05
N TYR A 101 6.84 -3.58 -7.13
CA TYR A 101 6.60 -4.27 -8.39
C TYR A 101 5.15 -4.74 -8.41
N ASN A 102 4.50 -4.55 -9.54
CA ASN A 102 3.16 -5.07 -9.83
C ASN A 102 3.19 -5.61 -11.26
N GLY A 103 3.08 -6.94 -11.41
CA GLY A 103 3.18 -7.59 -12.71
C GLY A 103 2.04 -7.27 -13.67
N ARG A 104 0.93 -6.75 -13.14
CA ARG A 104 -0.24 -6.31 -13.91
C ARG A 104 -0.21 -4.81 -14.25
N SER A 105 0.75 -4.05 -13.74
CA SER A 105 0.76 -2.60 -13.86
C SER A 105 0.96 -2.14 -15.30
N ARG A 106 -0.05 -1.45 -15.83
CA ARG A 106 0.00 -0.73 -17.12
C ARG A 106 0.08 0.79 -16.97
N TYR A 107 -0.04 1.31 -15.75
CA TYR A 107 0.00 2.73 -15.44
C TYR A 107 1.43 3.18 -15.20
N TRP A 108 2.17 3.35 -16.29
CA TRP A 108 3.52 3.88 -16.27
C TRP A 108 3.53 5.37 -16.62
N ASP A 109 3.90 6.21 -15.65
CA ASP A 109 4.18 7.63 -15.88
C ASP A 109 5.63 7.91 -15.48
N TYR A 110 6.42 8.41 -16.43
CA TYR A 110 7.81 8.75 -16.23
C TYR A 110 8.06 9.79 -15.12
N LYS A 111 7.03 10.56 -14.73
CA LYS A 111 7.11 11.53 -13.63
C LYS A 111 7.30 10.86 -12.28
N ILE A 112 6.90 9.60 -12.16
CA ILE A 112 6.78 8.90 -10.88
C ILE A 112 7.17 7.42 -10.94
N SER A 113 7.44 6.80 -12.09
CA SER A 113 7.79 5.38 -12.18
C SER A 113 9.30 5.17 -12.35
N LEU A 114 9.80 3.98 -11.99
CA LEU A 114 11.19 3.57 -12.26
C LEU A 114 11.33 2.94 -13.64
N SER A 115 10.44 2.02 -13.98
CA SER A 115 10.33 1.33 -15.28
C SER A 115 8.94 0.69 -15.36
N PRO A 116 8.53 0.09 -16.49
CA PRO A 116 7.29 -0.69 -16.53
C PRO A 116 7.25 -1.72 -15.39
N GLY A 117 6.08 -1.87 -14.77
CA GLY A 117 5.85 -2.69 -13.59
C GLY A 117 6.43 -2.15 -12.27
N TRP A 118 7.32 -1.15 -12.28
CA TRP A 118 8.04 -0.65 -11.10
C TRP A 118 7.74 0.82 -10.77
N SER A 119 7.31 1.06 -9.54
CA SER A 119 6.96 2.37 -8.97
C SER A 119 7.67 2.60 -7.63
N HIS A 120 7.57 3.82 -7.09
CA HIS A 120 8.06 4.16 -5.76
C HIS A 120 6.97 4.74 -4.86
N GLN A 121 7.17 4.80 -3.55
CA GLN A 121 6.13 5.22 -2.59
C GLN A 121 5.53 6.62 -2.78
N TYR A 122 6.20 7.47 -3.55
CA TYR A 122 5.72 8.82 -3.88
C TYR A 122 5.01 8.89 -5.25
N SER A 123 4.65 7.74 -5.80
CA SER A 123 4.05 7.57 -7.14
C SER A 123 2.53 7.50 -7.13
N TRP A 124 1.89 8.33 -6.30
CA TRP A 124 0.45 8.52 -6.35
C TRP A 124 0.07 9.30 -7.62
N LEU A 125 -0.94 8.81 -8.34
CA LEU A 125 -1.37 9.34 -9.63
C LEU A 125 -2.90 9.42 -9.74
N LEU A 126 -3.41 10.54 -10.21
CA LEU A 126 -4.76 10.66 -10.73
C LEU A 126 -4.71 10.48 -12.24
N TRP A 127 -5.54 9.59 -12.72
CA TRP A 127 -5.58 9.22 -14.12
C TRP A 127 -6.98 9.44 -14.72
N THR A 128 -7.04 9.51 -16.05
CA THR A 128 -8.28 9.74 -16.81
C THR A 128 -9.07 10.90 -16.23
N ALA A 129 -8.52 12.12 -16.22
CA ALA A 129 -9.22 13.29 -15.67
C ALA A 129 -9.80 13.09 -14.24
N GLY A 130 -9.12 12.29 -13.41
CA GLY A 130 -9.48 12.05 -12.02
C GLY A 130 -10.48 10.93 -11.77
N TYR A 131 -10.87 10.14 -12.79
CA TYR A 131 -11.70 8.95 -12.60
C TYR A 131 -10.98 7.80 -11.88
N LYS A 132 -9.64 7.79 -11.91
CA LYS A 132 -8.82 6.73 -11.34
C LYS A 132 -7.82 7.30 -10.35
N VAL A 133 -7.77 6.76 -9.13
CA VAL A 133 -6.73 7.07 -8.14
C VAL A 133 -5.79 5.88 -8.04
N ILE A 134 -4.55 6.03 -8.50
CA ILE A 134 -3.53 4.98 -8.52
C ILE A 134 -2.56 5.17 -7.36
N SER A 135 -2.42 4.17 -6.51
CA SER A 135 -1.42 4.12 -5.45
C SER A 135 -0.05 3.65 -5.96
N PRO A 136 1.03 3.95 -5.22
CA PRO A 136 2.35 3.40 -5.46
C PRO A 136 2.41 1.88 -5.60
N GLN A 137 1.61 1.13 -4.84
CA GLN A 137 1.59 -0.33 -4.88
C GLN A 137 0.92 -0.87 -6.15
N GLY A 138 0.29 0.03 -6.92
CA GLY A 138 -0.52 -0.29 -8.09
C GLY A 138 -1.93 -0.69 -7.66
N ASN A 139 -2.56 0.13 -6.83
CA ASN A 139 -3.96 0.05 -6.38
C ASN A 139 -4.79 1.16 -7.04
N VAL A 140 -5.99 0.90 -7.55
CA VAL A 140 -6.77 1.79 -8.44
C VAL A 140 -8.14 1.71 -7.87
N ILE A 141 -8.58 2.88 -7.46
CA ILE A 141 -9.96 3.16 -7.22
C ILE A 141 -10.49 3.77 -8.51
N ASP A 142 -11.39 3.05 -9.18
CA ASP A 142 -11.98 3.43 -10.47
C ASP A 142 -13.44 3.89 -10.27
N PHE A 143 -13.73 5.12 -10.71
CA PHE A 143 -15.05 5.74 -10.67
C PHE A 143 -15.73 5.80 -12.05
N SER A 144 -15.13 5.19 -13.08
CA SER A 144 -15.58 5.31 -14.47
C SER A 144 -17.02 4.85 -14.67
N CYS A 145 -17.50 3.92 -13.85
CA CYS A 145 -18.86 3.40 -13.94
C CYS A 145 -19.91 4.10 -13.08
N GLY A 146 -19.56 5.20 -12.43
CA GLY A 146 -20.46 5.95 -11.54
C GLY A 146 -20.89 5.17 -10.28
N GLN A 147 -20.78 3.84 -10.29
CA GLN A 147 -20.78 3.00 -9.11
C GLN A 147 -19.53 3.29 -8.29
N LYS A 148 -19.73 3.36 -6.98
CA LYS A 148 -18.68 3.70 -6.02
C LYS A 148 -17.90 2.42 -5.70
N PRO A 149 -16.58 2.48 -5.56
CA PRO A 149 -15.75 1.32 -5.22
C PRO A 149 -16.33 0.56 -4.02
N LEU A 150 -16.57 -0.73 -4.22
CA LEU A 150 -17.28 -1.57 -3.26
C LEU A 150 -16.34 -2.02 -2.15
N GLY A 151 -16.81 -1.98 -0.90
CA GLY A 151 -16.01 -2.44 0.24
C GLY A 151 -14.72 -1.64 0.51
N ALA A 152 -14.50 -0.50 -0.17
CA ALA A 152 -13.33 0.34 0.01
C ALA A 152 -13.49 1.27 1.23
N SER A 153 -12.45 1.39 2.05
CA SER A 153 -12.44 2.30 3.21
C SER A 153 -11.77 3.65 2.88
N GLU A 154 -11.19 3.77 1.69
CA GLU A 154 -10.56 4.98 1.18
C GLU A 154 -11.54 5.75 0.29
N GLY A 155 -11.39 7.07 0.20
CA GLY A 155 -12.30 7.90 -0.57
C GLY A 155 -11.88 9.35 -0.65
N TRP A 156 -12.62 10.12 -1.47
CA TRP A 156 -12.43 11.57 -1.53
C TRP A 156 -12.91 12.26 -0.26
N ASP A 157 -12.06 13.12 0.30
CA ASP A 157 -12.27 13.79 1.59
C ASP A 157 -13.28 14.95 1.54
N ASP A 158 -13.88 15.18 0.37
CA ASP A 158 -14.99 16.12 0.15
C ASP A 158 -16.36 15.44 0.16
N GLY A 159 -16.41 14.11 0.36
CA GLY A 159 -17.62 13.29 0.34
C GLY A 159 -18.19 13.01 -1.05
N SER A 160 -17.71 13.72 -2.08
CA SER A 160 -18.18 13.60 -3.46
C SER A 160 -17.39 12.51 -4.19
N GLN A 161 -17.84 11.26 -4.08
CA GLN A 161 -17.20 10.15 -4.78
C GLN A 161 -17.44 10.24 -6.30
N GLY A 162 -16.38 10.44 -7.09
CA GLY A 162 -16.43 10.66 -8.53
C GLY A 162 -15.11 11.16 -9.13
N PRO A 163 -15.12 11.74 -10.34
CA PRO A 163 -13.91 12.25 -10.98
C PRO A 163 -13.44 13.59 -10.40
N HIS A 164 -12.12 13.70 -10.15
CA HIS A 164 -11.46 14.91 -9.66
C HIS A 164 -10.42 15.45 -10.67
N PRO A 165 -10.86 16.05 -11.80
CA PRO A 165 -9.96 16.46 -12.89
C PRO A 165 -8.95 17.54 -12.50
N ASN A 166 -9.24 18.29 -11.44
CA ASN A 166 -8.41 19.41 -10.97
C ASN A 166 -7.56 19.05 -9.73
N GLY A 167 -7.55 17.78 -9.33
CA GLY A 167 -6.97 17.35 -8.06
C GLY A 167 -8.00 17.35 -6.92
N GLY A 168 -7.55 16.92 -5.75
CA GLY A 168 -8.40 16.71 -4.58
C GLY A 168 -7.61 16.12 -3.42
N ILE A 169 -8.31 15.87 -2.31
CA ILE A 169 -7.75 15.25 -1.11
C ILE A 169 -8.26 13.81 -1.06
N TRP A 170 -7.38 12.85 -1.29
CA TRP A 170 -7.70 11.43 -1.17
C TRP A 170 -7.40 10.97 0.26
N ARG A 171 -8.39 10.43 0.94
CA ARG A 171 -8.26 9.97 2.31
C ARG A 171 -8.06 8.46 2.37
N LEU A 172 -7.02 8.06 3.09
CA LEU A 172 -6.67 6.67 3.37
C LEU A 172 -7.49 6.14 4.55
N ALA A 173 -7.64 4.82 4.62
CA ALA A 173 -8.44 4.14 5.63
C ALA A 173 -7.97 4.36 7.08
N ASP A 174 -6.69 4.71 7.27
CA ASP A 174 -6.10 5.00 8.58
C ASP A 174 -6.20 6.48 8.97
N GLY A 175 -6.75 7.33 8.10
CA GLY A 175 -6.95 8.76 8.31
C GLY A 175 -5.91 9.64 7.63
N GLY A 176 -4.87 9.06 7.01
CA GLY A 176 -3.90 9.81 6.23
C GLY A 176 -4.52 10.42 4.98
N ARG A 177 -3.86 11.44 4.43
CA ARG A 177 -4.37 12.20 3.29
C ARG A 177 -3.30 12.37 2.22
N ILE A 178 -3.67 12.10 0.97
CA ILE A 178 -2.87 12.38 -0.21
C ILE A 178 -3.44 13.61 -0.90
N TYR A 179 -2.62 14.64 -1.04
CA TYR A 179 -3.03 15.90 -1.67
C TYR A 179 -2.57 15.90 -3.13
N PHE A 180 -3.52 15.90 -4.04
CA PHE A 180 -3.29 15.99 -5.47
C PHE A 180 -3.47 17.42 -5.98
N SER A 181 -2.56 17.86 -6.84
CA SER A 181 -2.62 19.16 -7.50
C SER A 181 -3.02 19.08 -8.97
N THR A 182 -3.12 20.24 -9.61
CA THR A 182 -3.34 20.36 -11.05
C THR A 182 -2.22 19.65 -11.81
N GLY A 183 -2.57 18.58 -12.52
CA GLY A 183 -1.61 17.69 -13.18
C GLY A 183 -1.66 16.24 -12.70
N GLY A 184 -2.49 15.94 -11.71
CA GLY A 184 -2.86 14.58 -11.32
C GLY A 184 -1.76 13.84 -10.56
N VAL A 185 -0.89 14.54 -9.86
CA VAL A 185 0.19 13.92 -9.08
C VAL A 185 0.19 14.46 -7.66
N ALA A 186 0.68 13.67 -6.70
CA ALA A 186 0.69 14.10 -5.30
C ALA A 186 1.73 15.21 -5.03
N ASP A 187 1.34 16.20 -4.25
CA ASP A 187 2.16 17.32 -3.78
C ASP A 187 2.70 17.10 -2.37
N HIS A 188 1.89 16.50 -1.51
CA HIS A 188 2.26 16.16 -0.16
C HIS A 188 1.35 15.07 0.39
N ILE A 189 1.85 14.44 1.44
CA ILE A 189 1.16 13.39 2.18
C ILE A 189 1.06 13.89 3.62
N GLU A 190 -0.13 13.87 4.18
CA GLU A 190 -0.33 14.06 5.61
C GLU A 190 -0.61 12.72 6.24
N ASP A 191 0.10 12.42 7.32
CA ASP A 191 -0.27 11.28 8.15
C ASP A 191 -1.58 11.56 8.91
N PRO A 192 -2.21 10.54 9.52
CA PRO A 192 -3.46 10.75 10.26
C PRO A 192 -3.34 11.87 11.30
N TYR A 193 -2.19 11.97 11.96
CA TYR A 193 -1.92 12.90 13.05
C TYR A 193 -1.53 14.32 12.59
N GLY A 194 -1.72 14.62 11.30
CA GLY A 194 -1.54 15.95 10.71
C GLY A 194 -0.09 16.34 10.44
N LEU A 195 0.84 15.37 10.45
CA LEU A 195 2.23 15.61 10.09
C LEU A 195 2.42 15.48 8.58
N ARG A 196 3.01 16.51 7.99
CA ARG A 196 3.12 16.65 6.53
C ARG A 196 4.50 16.27 6.01
N THR A 197 4.52 15.33 5.06
CA THR A 197 5.65 15.05 4.18
C THR A 197 5.45 15.75 2.83
N THR A 198 6.36 16.65 2.47
CA THR A 198 6.26 17.48 1.26
C THR A 198 6.99 16.84 0.08
N ILE A 199 6.35 16.79 -1.09
CA ILE A 199 6.91 16.30 -2.35
C ILE A 199 7.13 17.50 -3.28
N THR A 200 8.39 17.79 -3.58
CA THR A 200 8.77 18.84 -4.54
C THR A 200 9.21 18.22 -5.85
N ARG A 201 8.92 18.91 -6.95
CA ARG A 201 9.15 18.41 -8.31
C ARG A 201 10.17 19.26 -9.07
N ASP A 202 10.85 18.65 -10.02
CA ASP A 202 11.76 19.35 -10.93
C ASP A 202 11.00 20.05 -12.07
N ALA A 203 11.75 20.69 -12.98
CA ALA A 203 11.20 21.39 -14.14
C ALA A 203 10.43 20.48 -15.14
N TYR A 204 10.57 19.16 -15.01
CA TYR A 204 9.88 18.14 -15.81
C TYR A 204 8.72 17.48 -15.02
N ALA A 205 8.31 18.07 -13.89
CA ALA A 205 7.28 17.57 -12.99
C ALA A 205 7.58 16.21 -12.34
N ARG A 206 8.85 15.78 -12.32
CA ARG A 206 9.29 14.54 -11.68
C ARG A 206 9.61 14.79 -10.22
N VAL A 207 9.45 13.78 -9.36
CA VAL A 207 9.80 13.91 -7.94
C VAL A 207 11.27 14.26 -7.80
N TRP A 208 11.59 15.41 -7.20
CA TRP A 208 12.96 15.89 -7.04
C TRP A 208 13.44 15.74 -5.59
N LYS A 209 12.59 16.11 -4.64
CA LYS A 209 12.93 16.05 -3.22
C LYS A 209 11.68 15.81 -2.39
N VAL A 210 11.77 14.88 -1.44
CA VAL A 210 10.73 14.60 -0.46
C VAL A 210 11.24 14.92 0.93
N THR A 211 10.55 15.78 1.68
CA THR A 211 11.00 16.29 2.99
C THR A 211 9.96 16.00 4.06
N GLU A 212 10.37 15.34 5.13
CA GLU A 212 9.53 15.06 6.30
C GLU A 212 9.59 16.22 7.32
N PRO A 213 8.67 16.28 8.32
CA PRO A 213 8.57 17.42 9.24
C PRO A 213 9.86 17.77 9.99
N GLY A 214 10.69 16.76 10.33
CA GLY A 214 11.98 16.96 10.98
C GLY A 214 13.07 17.60 10.11
N GLY A 215 12.79 17.82 8.81
CA GLY A 215 13.70 18.46 7.86
C GLY A 215 14.63 17.50 7.11
N ARG A 216 14.66 16.21 7.49
CA ARG A 216 15.32 15.17 6.70
C ARG A 216 14.63 15.00 5.36
N TYR A 217 15.39 14.54 4.37
CA TYR A 217 14.84 14.44 3.02
C TYR A 217 15.48 13.36 2.18
N LEU A 218 14.70 12.91 1.19
CA LEU A 218 15.15 12.11 0.08
C LEU A 218 15.33 13.01 -1.13
N GLN A 219 16.45 12.86 -1.83
CA GLN A 219 16.75 13.57 -3.07
C GLN A 219 16.82 12.58 -4.24
N PHE A 220 16.11 12.90 -5.31
CA PHE A 220 15.94 12.07 -6.48
C PHE A 220 16.74 12.64 -7.65
N THR A 221 17.59 11.81 -8.26
CA THR A 221 18.42 12.18 -9.41
C THR A 221 18.06 11.28 -10.59
N TYR A 222 17.64 11.89 -11.69
CA TYR A 222 17.34 11.19 -12.95
C TYR A 222 18.53 11.21 -13.89
N GLY A 223 18.73 10.10 -14.60
CA GLY A 223 19.86 9.98 -15.52
C GLY A 223 19.72 10.87 -16.75
N THR A 224 20.84 11.34 -17.29
CA THR A 224 20.86 12.23 -18.47
C THR A 224 21.30 11.53 -19.75
N THR A 225 21.92 10.35 -19.65
CA THR A 225 22.47 9.59 -20.79
C THR A 225 21.43 8.63 -21.40
N ASN A 226 21.76 8.04 -22.56
CA ASN A 226 20.92 7.02 -23.20
C ASN A 226 20.75 5.74 -22.36
N ALA A 227 21.65 5.49 -21.40
CA ALA A 227 21.50 4.39 -20.47
C ALA A 227 20.23 4.51 -19.60
N TYR A 228 19.69 5.72 -19.46
CA TYR A 228 18.49 6.04 -18.68
C TYR A 228 17.34 6.60 -19.53
N THR A 229 17.44 6.58 -20.86
CA THR A 229 16.36 7.04 -21.76
C THR A 229 15.51 5.84 -22.21
N ASP A 230 14.24 5.77 -21.83
CA ASP A 230 13.36 4.74 -22.37
C ASP A 230 13.25 4.87 -23.91
N PRO A 231 13.55 3.81 -24.70
CA PRO A 231 13.57 3.90 -26.16
C PRO A 231 12.19 4.18 -26.79
N ALA A 232 11.11 3.75 -26.14
CA ALA A 232 9.76 3.91 -26.69
C ALA A 232 9.22 5.33 -26.51
N TYR A 233 9.57 6.01 -25.40
CA TYR A 233 9.00 7.33 -25.09
C TYR A 233 10.03 8.47 -24.96
N GLY A 234 11.33 8.18 -24.96
CA GLY A 234 12.38 9.18 -24.77
C GLY A 234 12.53 9.72 -23.35
N ASN A 235 11.78 9.15 -22.40
CA ASN A 235 11.72 9.61 -21.02
C ASN A 235 12.97 9.22 -20.22
N LYS A 236 13.40 10.09 -19.29
CA LYS A 236 14.57 9.88 -18.44
C LYS A 236 14.18 9.21 -17.11
N LEU A 237 14.76 8.05 -16.84
CA LEU A 237 14.47 7.22 -15.66
C LEU A 237 15.29 7.63 -14.42
N LEU A 238 14.77 7.28 -13.24
CA LEU A 238 15.39 7.55 -11.94
C LEU A 238 16.71 6.80 -11.82
N GLN A 239 17.81 7.52 -11.59
CA GLN A 239 19.14 6.92 -11.47
C GLN A 239 19.54 6.69 -10.02
N LYS A 240 19.27 7.63 -9.12
CA LYS A 240 19.76 7.60 -7.75
C LYS A 240 18.79 8.25 -6.79
N VAL A 241 18.68 7.69 -5.58
CA VAL A 241 18.04 8.34 -4.44
C VAL A 241 19.05 8.43 -3.29
N GLU A 242 19.08 9.58 -2.64
CA GLU A 242 19.97 9.89 -1.51
C GLU A 242 19.13 10.36 -0.32
N ALA A 243 19.37 9.81 0.86
CA ALA A 243 18.81 10.28 2.12
C ALA A 243 19.77 11.23 2.83
N TRP A 244 19.22 12.34 3.32
CA TRP A 244 19.97 13.41 3.98
C TRP A 244 19.36 13.75 5.33
N ASP A 245 20.22 14.08 6.29
CA ASP A 245 19.87 14.40 7.68
C ASP A 245 19.21 15.78 7.87
N GLY A 246 19.01 16.54 6.79
CA GLY A 246 18.50 17.92 6.84
C GLY A 246 19.53 18.96 7.29
N GLN A 247 20.75 18.54 7.67
CA GLN A 247 21.88 19.40 8.05
C GLN A 247 23.02 19.38 7.02
N GLY A 248 22.86 18.62 5.93
CA GLY A 248 23.79 18.59 4.81
C GLY A 248 24.71 17.37 4.81
N HIS A 249 24.40 16.33 5.59
CA HIS A 249 25.14 15.08 5.58
C HIS A 249 24.31 13.95 4.95
N LEU A 250 24.97 13.19 4.07
CA LEU A 250 24.40 12.01 3.43
C LEU A 250 24.31 10.88 4.45
N ILE A 251 23.13 10.27 4.59
CA ILE A 251 22.86 9.11 5.43
C ILE A 251 23.07 7.83 4.62
N GLU A 252 22.25 7.64 3.58
CA GLU A 252 22.24 6.44 2.76
C GLU A 252 21.98 6.79 1.28
N SER A 253 22.41 5.94 0.36
CA SER A 253 22.03 6.07 -1.05
C SER A 253 21.79 4.75 -1.76
N VAL A 254 20.94 4.81 -2.77
CA VAL A 254 20.61 3.69 -3.67
C VAL A 254 20.71 4.15 -5.12
N THR A 255 21.31 3.31 -5.97
CA THR A 255 21.46 3.55 -7.42
C THR A 255 20.76 2.47 -8.22
N TYR A 256 20.06 2.87 -9.28
CA TYR A 256 19.28 2.01 -10.16
C TYR A 256 19.95 1.90 -11.53
N THR A 257 19.96 0.70 -12.10
CA THR A 257 20.50 0.41 -13.43
C THR A 257 19.48 -0.30 -14.30
N TYR A 258 19.50 0.02 -15.59
CA TYR A 258 18.48 -0.43 -16.54
C TYR A 258 19.11 -1.02 -17.80
N THR A 259 18.37 -1.91 -18.45
CA THR A 259 18.71 -2.43 -19.79
C THR A 259 17.50 -2.38 -20.71
N ASP A 260 17.77 -2.32 -22.00
CA ASP A 260 16.73 -2.41 -23.03
C ASP A 260 16.28 -3.87 -23.14
N VAL A 261 14.96 -4.08 -23.10
CA VAL A 261 14.32 -5.40 -23.18
C VAL A 261 13.22 -5.33 -24.23
N ASP A 262 13.22 -6.32 -25.11
CA ASP A 262 12.17 -6.50 -26.10
C ASP A 262 10.90 -7.03 -25.41
N SER A 263 9.78 -6.33 -25.60
CA SER A 263 8.45 -6.80 -25.16
C SER A 263 7.98 -8.02 -25.95
N GLY A 264 8.55 -8.26 -27.13
CA GLY A 264 8.11 -9.24 -28.11
C GLY A 264 7.00 -8.73 -29.02
N GLY A 265 6.53 -7.50 -28.82
CA GLY A 265 5.53 -6.85 -29.66
C GLY A 265 6.14 -6.06 -30.79
N VAL A 266 5.35 -5.89 -31.85
CA VAL A 266 5.77 -5.16 -33.05
C VAL A 266 4.75 -4.09 -33.38
N LEU A 267 5.21 -2.85 -33.55
CA LEU A 267 4.35 -1.74 -33.94
C LEU A 267 3.68 -2.02 -35.30
N PRO A 268 2.35 -1.87 -35.42
CA PRO A 268 1.60 -2.40 -36.57
C PRO A 268 1.89 -1.66 -37.88
N ASP A 269 2.35 -0.42 -37.77
CA ASP A 269 2.61 0.52 -38.87
C ASP A 269 4.05 0.48 -39.38
N THR A 270 5.01 0.35 -38.46
CA THR A 270 6.44 0.42 -38.78
C THR A 270 7.08 -0.95 -38.85
N GLY A 271 6.46 -1.98 -38.26
CA GLY A 271 7.10 -3.29 -38.09
C GLY A 271 8.27 -3.26 -37.10
N GLN A 272 8.42 -2.18 -36.32
CA GLN A 272 9.50 -2.03 -35.36
C GLN A 272 9.17 -2.74 -34.04
N HIS A 273 10.15 -3.44 -33.47
CA HIS A 273 10.04 -4.04 -32.16
C HIS A 273 9.83 -2.99 -31.06
N VAL A 274 8.93 -3.29 -30.12
CA VAL A 274 8.70 -2.44 -28.95
C VAL A 274 9.71 -2.79 -27.87
N ILE A 275 10.68 -1.89 -27.69
CA ILE A 275 11.77 -2.01 -26.72
C ILE A 275 11.51 -1.08 -25.53
N ARG A 276 11.57 -1.63 -24.32
CA ARG A 276 11.37 -0.89 -23.06
C ARG A 276 12.64 -0.92 -22.23
N LYS A 277 12.87 0.14 -21.47
CA LYS A 277 14.01 0.18 -20.54
C LYS A 277 13.57 -0.31 -19.16
N MET A 278 14.10 -1.46 -18.75
CA MET A 278 13.66 -2.21 -17.56
C MET A 278 14.71 -2.15 -16.44
N LEU A 279 14.26 -2.03 -15.19
CA LEU A 279 15.13 -2.02 -14.00
C LEU A 279 15.80 -3.38 -13.81
N THR A 280 17.11 -3.49 -14.01
CA THR A 280 17.85 -4.76 -13.91
C THR A 280 18.78 -4.86 -12.72
N GLY A 281 19.12 -3.74 -12.09
CA GLY A 281 20.01 -3.74 -10.95
C GLY A 281 19.74 -2.60 -9.99
N VAL A 282 20.00 -2.89 -8.72
CA VAL A 282 19.95 -1.92 -7.62
C VAL A 282 21.23 -2.10 -6.82
N ALA A 283 21.98 -1.01 -6.65
CA ALA A 283 23.20 -1.00 -5.87
C ALA A 283 23.01 -0.12 -4.63
N TYR A 284 23.32 -0.70 -3.48
CA TYR A 284 23.26 -0.03 -2.18
C TYR A 284 24.66 0.37 -1.74
N ASP A 285 24.75 1.39 -0.89
CA ASP A 285 26.02 1.88 -0.35
C ASP A 285 26.70 0.93 0.66
N ASP A 286 25.96 -0.03 1.21
CA ASP A 286 26.48 -1.15 2.01
C ASP A 286 27.15 -2.25 1.16
N ASN A 287 27.38 -2.00 -0.13
CA ASN A 287 27.92 -2.94 -1.13
C ASN A 287 27.03 -4.16 -1.41
N THR A 288 25.77 -4.13 -0.99
CA THR A 288 24.79 -5.15 -1.39
C THR A 288 24.07 -4.72 -2.67
N SER A 289 23.39 -5.66 -3.31
CA SER A 289 22.66 -5.38 -4.54
C SER A 289 21.45 -6.28 -4.74
N ALA A 290 20.57 -5.84 -5.62
CA ALA A 290 19.51 -6.63 -6.21
C ALA A 290 19.71 -6.76 -7.73
N SER A 291 19.21 -7.85 -8.30
CA SER A 291 19.24 -8.09 -9.74
C SER A 291 17.92 -8.65 -10.25
N TYR A 292 17.49 -8.19 -11.42
CA TYR A 292 16.26 -8.61 -12.07
C TYR A 292 16.51 -8.99 -13.53
N THR A 293 15.82 -10.02 -14.00
CA THR A 293 15.77 -10.37 -15.43
C THR A 293 14.35 -10.39 -15.92
N TYR A 294 14.18 -10.16 -17.21
CA TYR A 294 12.87 -10.01 -17.84
C TYR A 294 12.73 -10.96 -19.02
N ARG A 295 11.48 -11.22 -19.35
CA ARG A 295 11.05 -11.93 -20.56
C ARG A 295 10.08 -11.06 -21.34
N THR A 296 9.77 -11.48 -22.55
CA THR A 296 8.70 -10.88 -23.35
C THR A 296 7.35 -10.96 -22.63
N ASP A 297 6.45 -10.04 -22.98
CA ASP A 297 5.07 -10.01 -22.50
C ASP A 297 4.36 -11.34 -22.84
N ASN A 298 3.42 -11.78 -22.01
CA ASN A 298 2.74 -13.07 -22.13
C ASN A 298 1.41 -12.99 -22.90
N VAL A 299 0.90 -11.80 -23.18
CA VAL A 299 -0.28 -11.62 -24.05
C VAL A 299 -0.01 -12.09 -25.49
N PRO A 300 -1.02 -12.56 -26.23
CA PRO A 300 -0.89 -12.72 -27.68
C PRO A 300 -0.53 -11.39 -28.37
N ASP A 301 0.13 -11.45 -29.52
CA ASP A 301 0.39 -10.26 -30.34
C ASP A 301 -0.53 -10.27 -31.56
N HIS A 302 -1.71 -9.67 -31.41
CA HIS A 302 -2.74 -9.55 -32.44
C HIS A 302 -3.11 -8.07 -32.69
N PRO A 303 -2.17 -7.23 -33.16
CA PRO A 303 -2.42 -5.80 -33.35
C PRO A 303 -3.49 -5.47 -34.40
N LEU A 304 -3.79 -6.42 -35.30
CA LEU A 304 -4.63 -6.20 -36.48
C LEU A 304 -5.89 -7.08 -36.51
N THR A 305 -6.08 -7.97 -35.54
CA THR A 305 -7.20 -8.92 -35.53
C THR A 305 -7.82 -9.00 -34.13
N PRO A 306 -9.16 -8.93 -33.99
CA PRO A 306 -9.82 -9.16 -32.71
C PRO A 306 -9.56 -10.58 -32.15
N PRO A 307 -9.42 -10.74 -30.81
CA PRO A 307 -9.30 -9.67 -29.83
C PRO A 307 -7.95 -8.94 -29.98
N TYR A 308 -8.00 -7.62 -30.08
CA TYR A 308 -6.81 -6.80 -30.30
C TYR A 308 -5.94 -6.85 -29.05
N THR A 309 -4.79 -7.48 -29.18
CA THR A 309 -3.82 -7.64 -28.10
C THR A 309 -2.47 -7.18 -28.61
N PHE A 310 -1.73 -6.52 -27.73
CA PHE A 310 -0.44 -5.94 -28.07
C PHE A 310 0.53 -6.17 -26.92
N LYS A 311 1.69 -6.76 -27.22
CA LYS A 311 2.77 -6.91 -26.26
C LYS A 311 3.48 -5.57 -26.09
N TRP A 312 3.30 -4.91 -24.95
CA TRP A 312 3.86 -3.57 -24.73
C TRP A 312 4.98 -3.56 -23.70
N ASP A 313 4.78 -4.25 -22.57
CA ASP A 313 5.68 -4.18 -21.42
C ASP A 313 6.27 -5.56 -21.09
N PRO A 314 7.61 -5.69 -21.05
CA PRO A 314 8.28 -6.90 -20.59
C PRO A 314 7.90 -7.27 -19.15
N LEU A 315 7.98 -8.56 -18.84
CA LEU A 315 7.56 -9.13 -17.56
C LEU A 315 8.76 -9.57 -16.73
N LEU A 316 8.69 -9.37 -15.41
CA LEU A 316 9.73 -9.77 -14.48
C LEU A 316 9.83 -11.30 -14.45
N GLU A 317 10.92 -11.86 -14.96
CA GLU A 317 11.11 -13.30 -14.98
C GLU A 317 11.81 -13.79 -13.71
N LYS A 318 12.89 -13.10 -13.29
CA LYS A 318 13.65 -13.43 -12.08
C LYS A 318 13.88 -12.22 -11.23
N ALA A 319 13.85 -12.42 -9.94
CA ALA A 319 14.32 -11.46 -8.97
C ALA A 319 15.27 -12.12 -7.97
N ASN A 320 16.33 -11.42 -7.61
CA ASN A 320 17.20 -11.72 -6.49
C ASN A 320 17.47 -10.42 -5.74
N ASP A 321 16.77 -10.21 -4.63
CA ASP A 321 16.79 -8.95 -3.92
C ASP A 321 17.04 -9.13 -2.42
N LYS A 322 18.20 -8.64 -1.94
CA LYS A 322 18.60 -8.79 -0.53
C LYS A 322 17.71 -8.02 0.44
N ARG A 323 17.05 -6.96 -0.02
CA ARG A 323 16.17 -6.12 0.80
C ARG A 323 14.70 -6.54 0.72
N TYR A 324 14.39 -7.58 -0.05
CA TYR A 324 13.05 -8.16 -0.04
C TYR A 324 12.81 -8.91 1.28
N SER A 325 11.82 -8.45 2.05
CA SER A 325 11.46 -9.00 3.37
C SER A 325 10.56 -10.23 3.31
N GLY A 326 10.00 -10.54 2.14
CA GLY A 326 9.18 -11.73 1.93
C GLY A 326 10.00 -13.03 1.93
N PRO A 327 9.33 -14.19 1.90
CA PRO A 327 9.99 -15.47 2.13
C PRO A 327 11.00 -15.84 1.05
N MET A 328 10.82 -15.36 -0.19
CA MET A 328 11.67 -15.70 -1.33
C MET A 328 12.41 -14.49 -1.90
N ARG A 329 13.60 -14.22 -1.34
CA ARG A 329 14.57 -13.28 -1.94
C ARG A 329 14.87 -13.61 -3.41
N GLN A 330 15.03 -14.91 -3.74
CA GLN A 330 15.30 -15.41 -5.09
C GLN A 330 14.06 -16.12 -5.62
N ILE A 331 13.52 -15.65 -6.74
CA ILE A 331 12.33 -16.25 -7.35
C ILE A 331 12.39 -16.23 -8.88
N PHE A 332 11.65 -17.15 -9.49
CA PHE A 332 11.37 -17.23 -10.91
C PHE A 332 9.85 -17.30 -11.12
N TYR A 333 9.31 -16.49 -12.03
CA TYR A 333 7.89 -16.49 -12.39
C TYR A 333 7.65 -17.21 -13.71
N GLU A 334 6.75 -18.19 -13.72
CA GLU A 334 6.15 -18.73 -14.95
C GLU A 334 4.82 -18.02 -15.22
N TYR A 335 4.69 -17.46 -16.42
CA TYR A 335 3.50 -16.76 -16.87
C TYR A 335 2.63 -17.64 -17.76
N ASP A 336 1.33 -17.41 -17.72
CA ASP A 336 0.36 -18.04 -18.62
C ASP A 336 0.59 -17.54 -20.06
N ASN A 337 0.88 -18.46 -20.97
CA ASN A 337 1.25 -18.12 -22.35
C ASN A 337 -0.02 -17.94 -23.21
N GLY A 338 -0.38 -16.69 -23.49
CA GLY A 338 -1.62 -16.34 -24.18
C GLY A 338 -2.72 -15.83 -23.24
N GLY A 339 -2.47 -15.81 -21.94
CA GLY A 339 -3.33 -15.17 -20.95
C GLY A 339 -3.24 -13.65 -20.97
N GLN A 340 -3.90 -13.02 -20.00
CA GLN A 340 -3.80 -11.58 -19.79
C GLN A 340 -2.37 -11.19 -19.33
N HIS A 341 -1.98 -9.94 -19.56
CA HIS A 341 -0.66 -9.41 -19.19
C HIS A 341 -0.34 -9.69 -17.73
N GLY A 342 0.87 -10.18 -17.43
CA GLY A 342 1.33 -10.34 -16.05
C GLY A 342 0.74 -11.51 -15.27
N THR A 343 -0.14 -12.30 -15.87
CA THR A 343 -0.78 -13.47 -15.24
C THR A 343 0.26 -14.56 -14.96
N ILE A 344 0.56 -14.80 -13.69
CA ILE A 344 1.44 -15.91 -13.31
C ILE A 344 0.66 -17.22 -13.17
N GLN A 345 1.32 -18.34 -13.47
CA GLN A 345 0.83 -19.69 -13.15
C GLN A 345 1.61 -20.30 -11.99
N LYS A 346 2.92 -20.03 -11.93
CA LYS A 346 3.81 -20.65 -10.96
C LYS A 346 4.89 -19.70 -10.48
N GLU A 347 5.26 -19.90 -9.23
CA GLU A 347 6.48 -19.41 -8.63
C GLU A 347 7.46 -20.58 -8.45
N ARG A 348 8.71 -20.38 -8.83
CA ARG A 348 9.81 -21.34 -8.60
C ARG A 348 10.97 -20.69 -7.89
N LYS A 349 11.79 -21.51 -7.25
CA LYS A 349 13.07 -21.08 -6.71
C LYS A 349 14.10 -20.95 -7.83
N ASP A 350 14.80 -19.82 -7.89
CA ASP A 350 15.97 -19.52 -8.74
C ASP A 350 15.76 -19.50 -10.27
N ASN A 351 15.13 -20.52 -10.88
CA ASN A 351 14.96 -20.64 -12.34
C ASN A 351 13.83 -21.59 -12.74
N ALA A 352 13.57 -21.70 -14.06
CA ALA A 352 12.53 -22.54 -14.65
C ALA A 352 12.62 -24.04 -14.31
N SER A 353 13.82 -24.56 -14.03
CA SER A 353 14.04 -25.96 -13.60
C SER A 353 14.12 -26.10 -12.08
N GLY A 354 13.96 -25.01 -11.33
CA GLY A 354 14.01 -25.01 -9.88
C GLY A 354 12.78 -25.68 -9.24
N PRO A 355 12.87 -26.01 -7.94
CA PRO A 355 11.72 -26.51 -7.18
C PRO A 355 10.50 -25.58 -7.30
N LEU A 356 9.32 -26.18 -7.39
CA LEU A 356 8.06 -25.46 -7.28
C LEU A 356 7.98 -24.80 -5.91
N VAL A 357 7.56 -23.53 -5.87
CA VAL A 357 7.24 -22.80 -4.64
C VAL A 357 5.73 -22.78 -4.47
N SER A 358 5.04 -22.28 -5.49
CA SER A 358 3.58 -22.22 -5.55
C SER A 358 3.08 -22.34 -6.98
N ARG A 359 1.89 -22.92 -7.16
CA ARG A 359 1.13 -22.96 -8.41
C ARG A 359 -0.33 -22.62 -8.11
N ILE A 360 -0.97 -21.84 -8.98
CA ILE A 360 -2.39 -21.51 -8.88
C ILE A 360 -3.13 -21.97 -10.15
N GLU A 361 -4.31 -22.56 -9.96
CA GLU A 361 -5.17 -23.07 -11.03
C GLU A 361 -6.65 -22.82 -10.69
N PRO A 362 -7.57 -22.71 -11.65
CA PRO A 362 -7.32 -22.66 -13.10
C PRO A 362 -6.71 -21.31 -13.51
N ASP A 363 -6.28 -21.21 -14.77
CA ASP A 363 -5.94 -19.91 -15.35
C ASP A 363 -7.19 -19.02 -15.47
N PRO A 364 -7.04 -17.69 -15.38
CA PRO A 364 -8.12 -16.76 -15.69
C PRO A 364 -8.61 -16.93 -17.13
N LEU A 365 -9.79 -16.37 -17.44
CA LEU A 365 -10.28 -16.39 -18.82
C LEU A 365 -9.31 -15.62 -19.74
N PRO A 366 -9.06 -16.12 -20.97
CA PRO A 366 -8.30 -15.37 -21.95
C PRO A 366 -8.97 -14.02 -22.27
N PRO A 367 -8.19 -12.99 -22.65
CA PRO A 367 -8.73 -11.68 -23.04
C PRO A 367 -9.82 -11.79 -24.11
N GLY A 368 -10.91 -11.03 -23.96
CA GLY A 368 -12.01 -10.97 -24.93
C GLY A 368 -12.92 -12.21 -24.95
N THR A 369 -12.88 -13.06 -23.92
CA THR A 369 -13.76 -14.22 -23.80
C THR A 369 -15.03 -13.86 -23.03
N GLU A 370 -16.20 -13.92 -23.68
CA GLU A 370 -17.49 -13.87 -22.99
C GLU A 370 -17.68 -15.13 -22.15
N GLY A 371 -18.16 -14.99 -20.90
CA GLY A 371 -18.55 -16.15 -20.12
C GLY A 371 -18.53 -15.94 -18.62
N TRP A 372 -18.72 -17.05 -17.91
CA TRP A 372 -18.58 -17.10 -16.46
C TRP A 372 -17.12 -17.14 -16.09
N MET A 373 -16.72 -16.21 -15.24
CA MET A 373 -15.38 -16.20 -14.68
C MET A 373 -15.15 -17.42 -13.78
N PRO A 374 -13.93 -18.01 -13.80
CA PRO A 374 -13.51 -18.91 -12.75
C PRO A 374 -13.73 -18.25 -11.39
N TYR A 375 -14.41 -18.96 -10.51
CA TYR A 375 -14.72 -18.48 -9.17
C TYR A 375 -14.11 -19.39 -8.11
N GLN A 376 -13.43 -20.47 -8.50
CA GLN A 376 -12.73 -21.36 -7.58
C GLN A 376 -11.30 -21.56 -8.06
N PHE A 377 -10.35 -21.27 -7.18
CA PHE A 377 -8.92 -21.36 -7.44
C PHE A 377 -8.25 -22.26 -6.40
N THR A 378 -7.26 -23.03 -6.81
CA THR A 378 -6.51 -23.97 -5.97
C THR A 378 -5.04 -23.62 -5.99
N GLU A 379 -4.50 -23.21 -4.85
CA GLU A 379 -3.06 -23.11 -4.67
C GLU A 379 -2.50 -24.50 -4.34
N THR A 380 -1.44 -24.89 -5.03
CA THR A 380 -0.61 -26.06 -4.70
C THR A 380 0.80 -25.59 -4.33
N ARG A 381 1.25 -25.88 -3.11
CA ARG A 381 2.61 -25.57 -2.66
C ARG A 381 3.62 -26.59 -3.19
N GLY A 382 4.90 -26.27 -3.08
CA GLY A 382 6.02 -27.17 -3.44
C GLY A 382 6.10 -28.49 -2.67
N ASP A 383 5.34 -28.64 -1.57
CA ASP A 383 5.18 -29.89 -0.79
C ASP A 383 3.86 -30.63 -1.11
N ASP A 384 3.24 -30.30 -2.24
CA ASP A 384 1.99 -30.86 -2.77
C ASP A 384 0.74 -30.63 -1.89
N GLN A 385 0.85 -29.84 -0.81
CA GLN A 385 -0.31 -29.42 -0.04
C GLN A 385 -1.12 -28.38 -0.80
N THR A 386 -2.44 -28.49 -0.74
CA THR A 386 -3.35 -27.61 -1.46
C THR A 386 -4.26 -26.83 -0.53
N ARG A 387 -4.70 -25.67 -1.00
CA ARG A 387 -5.82 -24.92 -0.45
C ARG A 387 -6.64 -24.30 -1.57
N THR A 388 -7.89 -23.98 -1.29
CA THR A 388 -8.83 -23.45 -2.26
C THR A 388 -9.33 -22.08 -1.85
N PHE A 389 -9.51 -21.20 -2.82
CA PHE A 389 -10.17 -19.91 -2.70
C PHE A 389 -11.43 -19.97 -3.54
N THR A 390 -12.55 -19.52 -3.00
CA THR A 390 -13.83 -19.47 -3.70
C THR A 390 -14.38 -18.07 -3.61
N TYR A 391 -14.70 -17.52 -4.75
CA TYR A 391 -15.20 -16.17 -4.95
C TYR A 391 -16.67 -16.21 -5.35
N THR A 392 -17.35 -15.08 -5.24
CA THR A 392 -18.67 -14.90 -5.83
C THR A 392 -18.61 -15.07 -7.35
N GLN A 393 -19.74 -15.49 -7.92
CA GLN A 393 -19.87 -15.63 -9.37
C GLN A 393 -19.96 -14.25 -10.02
N PHE A 394 -19.27 -14.12 -11.16
CA PHE A 394 -19.31 -12.95 -12.01
C PHE A 394 -19.30 -13.37 -13.47
N LYS A 395 -20.10 -12.70 -14.29
CA LYS A 395 -20.20 -12.97 -15.72
C LYS A 395 -19.68 -11.79 -16.53
N ILE A 396 -18.81 -12.08 -17.49
CA ILE A 396 -18.41 -11.13 -18.53
C ILE A 396 -19.46 -11.18 -19.63
N TYR A 397 -19.99 -10.02 -20.01
CA TYR A 397 -20.99 -9.85 -21.05
C TYR A 397 -20.34 -9.39 -22.36
N PRO A 398 -20.92 -9.78 -23.51
CA PRO A 398 -20.36 -9.39 -24.78
C PRO A 398 -20.58 -7.89 -24.98
N GLN A 399 -19.49 -7.15 -25.08
CA GLN A 399 -19.52 -5.76 -25.50
C GLN A 399 -20.20 -5.66 -26.87
N ARG A 400 -21.05 -4.63 -27.06
CA ARG A 400 -21.73 -4.44 -28.35
C ARG A 400 -20.69 -4.07 -29.41
N PRO A 401 -20.78 -4.64 -30.64
CA PRO A 401 -19.80 -4.41 -31.69
C PRO A 401 -19.85 -3.00 -32.30
N ASP A 402 -20.82 -2.17 -31.91
CA ASP A 402 -20.91 -0.77 -32.35
C ASP A 402 -20.08 0.14 -31.43
N PRO A 403 -19.05 0.84 -31.95
CA PRO A 403 -18.23 1.78 -31.17
C PRO A 403 -19.03 2.93 -30.52
N GLN A 404 -20.23 3.24 -31.02
CA GLN A 404 -21.12 4.27 -30.46
C GLN A 404 -21.99 3.75 -29.32
N GLU A 405 -22.06 2.42 -29.13
CA GLU A 405 -22.81 1.74 -28.05
C GLU A 405 -21.87 0.98 -27.09
N PHE A 406 -20.57 1.27 -27.09
CA PHE A 406 -19.64 0.69 -26.12
C PHE A 406 -19.99 1.18 -24.71
N ASP A 407 -20.29 0.22 -23.82
CA ASP A 407 -20.63 0.50 -22.44
C ASP A 407 -19.56 -0.12 -21.53
N PRO A 408 -18.64 0.69 -20.97
CA PRO A 408 -17.59 0.19 -20.10
C PRO A 408 -18.12 -0.44 -18.80
N CYS A 409 -19.40 -0.26 -18.50
CA CYS A 409 -20.04 -0.67 -17.26
C CYS A 409 -21.02 -1.81 -17.47
N LEU A 410 -21.12 -2.31 -18.71
CA LEU A 410 -22.04 -3.37 -19.10
C LEU A 410 -21.92 -4.58 -18.17
N ASP A 411 -20.70 -5.00 -17.83
CA ASP A 411 -20.48 -6.15 -16.96
C ASP A 411 -21.02 -5.89 -15.56
N VAL A 412 -20.66 -4.75 -14.97
CA VAL A 412 -21.07 -4.38 -13.62
C VAL A 412 -22.59 -4.25 -13.55
N ASP A 413 -23.18 -3.45 -14.45
CA ASP A 413 -24.61 -3.16 -14.45
C ASP A 413 -25.44 -4.40 -14.80
N SER A 414 -25.00 -5.21 -15.77
CA SER A 414 -25.71 -6.45 -16.12
C SER A 414 -25.67 -7.48 -15.00
N ASN A 415 -24.54 -7.63 -14.28
CA ASN A 415 -24.51 -8.52 -13.12
C ASN A 415 -25.51 -8.04 -12.06
N VAL A 416 -25.54 -6.74 -11.75
CA VAL A 416 -26.49 -6.17 -10.78
C VAL A 416 -27.94 -6.40 -11.21
N ASP A 417 -28.29 -6.14 -12.47
CA ASP A 417 -29.63 -6.35 -13.03
C ASP A 417 -30.09 -7.82 -12.95
N HIS A 418 -29.13 -8.75 -13.02
CA HIS A 418 -29.37 -10.18 -12.88
C HIS A 418 -29.30 -10.69 -11.43
N GLY A 419 -29.16 -9.80 -10.44
CA GLY A 419 -29.07 -10.15 -9.02
C GLY A 419 -27.75 -10.83 -8.65
N LEU A 420 -26.71 -10.66 -9.47
CA LEU A 420 -25.36 -11.11 -9.22
C LEU A 420 -24.53 -10.01 -8.56
N PRO A 421 -23.43 -10.38 -7.88
CA PRO A 421 -22.48 -9.40 -7.35
C PRO A 421 -21.88 -8.51 -8.45
N PRO A 422 -21.65 -7.21 -8.19
CA PRO A 422 -21.10 -6.28 -9.19
C PRO A 422 -19.62 -6.51 -9.49
N GLN A 423 -18.95 -7.38 -8.72
CA GLN A 423 -17.59 -7.84 -8.90
C GLN A 423 -17.41 -9.20 -8.20
N GLN A 424 -16.33 -9.92 -8.50
CA GLN A 424 -15.94 -11.09 -7.71
C GLN A 424 -15.48 -10.66 -6.32
N MET A 425 -15.92 -11.35 -5.28
CA MET A 425 -15.55 -11.13 -3.88
C MET A 425 -15.18 -12.46 -3.26
N LEU A 426 -14.15 -12.53 -2.41
CA LEU A 426 -13.77 -13.79 -1.76
C LEU A 426 -14.91 -14.25 -0.84
N ASP A 427 -15.54 -15.39 -1.13
CA ASP A 427 -16.64 -15.94 -0.35
C ASP A 427 -16.12 -16.83 0.79
N HIS A 428 -15.22 -17.76 0.46
CA HIS A 428 -14.58 -18.61 1.45
C HIS A 428 -13.24 -19.16 0.95
N TYR A 429 -12.42 -19.65 1.86
CA TYR A 429 -11.18 -20.33 1.52
C TYR A 429 -10.91 -21.50 2.48
N THR A 430 -10.07 -22.44 2.06
CA THR A 430 -9.57 -23.51 2.93
C THR A 430 -8.14 -23.24 3.38
N ASP A 431 -7.74 -23.80 4.52
CA ASP A 431 -6.33 -23.94 4.87
C ASP A 431 -5.72 -25.19 4.20
N PHE A 432 -4.42 -25.41 4.39
CA PHE A 432 -3.73 -26.61 3.87
C PHE A 432 -4.15 -27.93 4.56
N LYS A 433 -5.07 -27.88 5.53
CA LYS A 433 -5.68 -29.06 6.17
C LYS A 433 -7.12 -29.27 5.69
N GLY A 434 -7.59 -28.48 4.71
CA GLY A 434 -8.94 -28.55 4.18
C GLY A 434 -10.01 -27.96 5.11
N LYS A 435 -9.64 -27.19 6.13
CA LYS A 435 -10.60 -26.49 6.99
C LYS A 435 -11.01 -25.16 6.37
N THR A 436 -12.29 -24.85 6.38
CA THR A 436 -12.85 -23.69 5.69
C THR A 436 -13.02 -22.49 6.61
N THR A 437 -12.57 -21.31 6.17
CA THR A 437 -12.99 -20.01 6.70
C THR A 437 -13.99 -19.38 5.73
N GLN A 438 -15.13 -18.91 6.23
CA GLN A 438 -16.21 -18.31 5.42
C GLN A 438 -16.37 -16.81 5.73
N LEU A 439 -16.66 -16.02 4.70
CA LEU A 439 -16.88 -14.58 4.77
C LEU A 439 -18.32 -14.26 4.37
N ARG A 440 -18.94 -13.30 5.05
CA ARG A 440 -20.21 -12.68 4.65
C ARG A 440 -20.01 -11.18 4.49
N TYR A 441 -20.74 -10.61 3.54
CA TYR A 441 -20.70 -9.19 3.22
C TYR A 441 -22.05 -8.52 3.51
N ASN A 442 -22.01 -7.27 3.98
CA ASN A 442 -23.20 -6.42 4.06
C ASN A 442 -23.54 -5.80 2.68
N ALA A 443 -24.60 -4.99 2.64
CA ALA A 443 -25.07 -4.32 1.42
C ALA A 443 -24.05 -3.34 0.80
N ASN A 444 -23.04 -2.89 1.55
CA ASN A 444 -21.95 -2.02 1.09
C ASN A 444 -20.68 -2.82 0.77
N TRP A 445 -20.77 -4.16 0.72
CA TRP A 445 -19.66 -5.07 0.42
C TRP A 445 -18.50 -5.04 1.41
N TYR A 446 -18.77 -4.63 2.65
CA TYR A 446 -17.85 -4.84 3.75
C TYR A 446 -18.09 -6.19 4.40
N VAL A 447 -17.01 -6.88 4.79
CA VAL A 447 -17.11 -8.10 5.60
C VAL A 447 -17.85 -7.78 6.91
N ASP A 448 -18.95 -8.48 7.14
CA ASP A 448 -19.84 -8.31 8.29
C ASP A 448 -20.02 -9.59 9.11
N ARG A 449 -19.48 -10.72 8.63
CA ARG A 449 -19.28 -11.94 9.42
C ARG A 449 -18.08 -12.73 8.91
N VAL A 450 -17.33 -13.31 9.84
CA VAL A 450 -16.31 -14.33 9.56
C VAL A 450 -16.65 -15.58 10.37
N THR A 451 -16.66 -16.75 9.73
CA THR A 451 -16.67 -18.04 10.41
C THR A 451 -15.31 -18.68 10.22
N ASP A 452 -14.56 -18.89 11.30
CA ASP A 452 -13.20 -19.41 11.25
C ASP A 452 -13.15 -20.91 10.89
N ALA A 453 -11.93 -21.40 10.65
CA ALA A 453 -11.63 -22.81 10.35
C ALA A 453 -12.05 -23.82 11.44
N ASN A 454 -12.43 -23.35 12.63
CA ASN A 454 -12.95 -24.18 13.72
C ASN A 454 -14.48 -24.05 13.88
N GLY A 455 -15.15 -23.27 13.02
CA GLY A 455 -16.59 -23.06 13.04
C GLY A 455 -17.05 -21.96 14.00
N ASN A 456 -16.13 -21.16 14.57
CA ASN A 456 -16.50 -20.03 15.42
C ASN A 456 -16.86 -18.83 14.55
N ALA A 457 -18.05 -18.28 14.75
CA ALA A 457 -18.52 -17.11 14.00
C ALA A 457 -18.37 -15.81 14.81
N THR A 458 -17.92 -14.77 14.11
CA THR A 458 -17.81 -13.39 14.61
C THR A 458 -18.56 -12.45 13.66
N ASP A 459 -19.51 -11.69 14.18
CA ASP A 459 -20.24 -10.64 13.46
C ASP A 459 -19.57 -9.27 13.62
N TYR A 460 -19.63 -8.45 12.57
CA TYR A 460 -19.15 -7.08 12.56
C TYR A 460 -20.27 -6.11 12.19
N GLU A 461 -20.59 -5.17 13.08
CA GLU A 461 -21.39 -4.00 12.73
C GLU A 461 -20.48 -2.96 12.09
N ARG A 462 -20.81 -2.54 10.86
CA ARG A 462 -20.01 -1.61 10.05
C ARG A 462 -20.63 -0.22 10.01
N GLY A 463 -19.79 0.80 9.93
CA GLY A 463 -20.19 2.18 9.73
C GLY A 463 -20.57 2.51 8.29
N ASN A 464 -20.78 3.80 8.04
CA ASN A 464 -21.13 4.30 6.72
C ASN A 464 -19.91 4.20 5.78
N PRO A 465 -20.09 3.84 4.50
CA PRO A 465 -19.03 3.92 3.49
C PRO A 465 -18.62 5.36 3.15
N PRO A 466 -17.54 5.56 2.36
CA PRO A 466 -17.12 6.88 1.85
C PRO A 466 -18.19 7.66 1.08
N SER A 467 -19.19 6.93 0.59
CA SER A 467 -20.33 7.48 -0.12
C SER A 467 -21.40 8.12 0.76
N GLN A 468 -21.30 7.93 2.08
CA GLN A 468 -22.24 8.34 3.12
C GLN A 468 -21.47 8.91 4.32
N ASP A 469 -20.38 9.63 4.04
CA ASP A 469 -19.58 10.38 5.01
C ASP A 469 -18.90 9.51 6.09
N GLY A 470 -18.47 8.29 5.74
CA GLY A 470 -17.70 7.42 6.64
C GLY A 470 -16.66 6.57 5.92
N ILE A 471 -16.06 5.58 6.61
CA ILE A 471 -15.05 4.68 6.00
C ILE A 471 -15.37 3.19 6.19
N GLY A 472 -16.60 2.86 6.54
CA GLY A 472 -17.01 1.48 6.83
C GLY A 472 -16.32 0.93 8.08
N GLN A 473 -15.99 1.78 9.04
CA GLN A 473 -15.32 1.44 10.29
C GLN A 473 -16.07 0.38 11.12
N ILE A 474 -15.37 -0.39 11.94
CA ILE A 474 -15.98 -1.43 12.78
C ILE A 474 -16.56 -0.79 14.05
N LYS A 475 -17.88 -0.74 14.14
CA LYS A 475 -18.60 -0.23 15.32
C LYS A 475 -18.78 -1.28 16.42
N LYS A 476 -18.91 -2.57 16.05
CA LYS A 476 -19.14 -3.66 17.01
C LYS A 476 -18.59 -4.98 16.48
N ILE A 477 -17.99 -5.76 17.36
CA ILE A 477 -17.50 -7.12 17.10
C ILE A 477 -18.24 -8.05 18.06
N THR A 478 -19.03 -9.01 17.56
CA THR A 478 -19.85 -9.91 18.39
C THR A 478 -19.44 -11.36 18.20
N HIS A 479 -19.09 -12.04 19.29
CA HIS A 479 -18.85 -13.48 19.32
C HIS A 479 -20.20 -14.22 19.31
N VAL A 480 -20.51 -14.90 18.22
CA VAL A 480 -21.86 -15.47 18.01
C VAL A 480 -22.19 -16.57 19.01
N SER A 481 -21.18 -17.29 19.50
CA SER A 481 -21.35 -18.43 20.41
C SER A 481 -21.92 -18.07 21.78
N ASP A 482 -21.54 -16.92 22.33
CA ASP A 482 -21.94 -16.49 23.68
C ASP A 482 -22.59 -15.10 23.72
N GLY A 483 -22.62 -14.39 22.58
CA GLY A 483 -23.20 -13.06 22.45
C GLY A 483 -22.38 -11.94 23.09
N THR A 484 -21.19 -12.25 23.61
CA THR A 484 -20.26 -11.24 24.12
C THR A 484 -19.74 -10.37 22.97
N TYR A 485 -19.38 -9.12 23.26
CA TYR A 485 -19.02 -8.19 22.21
C TYR A 485 -18.07 -7.08 22.68
N ILE A 486 -17.26 -6.62 21.73
CA ILE A 486 -16.51 -5.38 21.78
C ILE A 486 -17.30 -4.32 21.01
N GLN A 487 -17.35 -3.09 21.50
CA GLN A 487 -18.00 -1.97 20.81
C GLN A 487 -17.10 -0.74 20.79
N HIS A 488 -17.06 -0.09 19.63
CA HIS A 488 -16.34 1.16 19.41
C HIS A 488 -17.30 2.32 19.17
N THR A 489 -16.94 3.49 19.69
CA THR A 489 -17.43 4.77 19.18
C THR A 489 -16.27 5.54 18.59
N TYR A 490 -16.57 6.53 17.75
CA TYR A 490 -15.55 7.33 17.06
C TYR A 490 -15.72 8.81 17.39
N ASP A 491 -14.61 9.54 17.38
CA ASP A 491 -14.62 11.00 17.52
C ASP A 491 -15.27 11.60 16.27
N PRO A 492 -16.09 12.65 16.41
CA PRO A 492 -16.57 13.38 15.25
C PRO A 492 -15.41 14.12 14.59
N GLU A 493 -15.27 13.94 13.28
CA GLU A 493 -14.25 14.61 12.48
C GLU A 493 -14.83 15.79 11.69
N THR A 494 -14.00 16.79 11.38
CA THR A 494 -14.40 17.94 10.55
C THR A 494 -14.32 17.65 9.04
N SER A 495 -13.61 16.57 8.68
CA SER A 495 -13.54 16.07 7.30
C SER A 495 -14.89 15.47 6.89
N ALA A 496 -15.13 15.38 5.57
CA ALA A 496 -16.35 14.75 5.08
C ALA A 496 -16.41 13.24 5.37
N LEU A 497 -15.26 12.59 5.58
CA LEU A 497 -15.19 11.16 5.86
C LEU A 497 -14.86 10.94 7.34
N ASP A 498 -15.85 10.51 8.11
CA ASP A 498 -15.72 10.32 9.56
C ASP A 498 -15.42 8.86 9.95
N GLY A 499 -14.94 8.64 11.17
CA GLY A 499 -14.87 7.31 11.78
C GLY A 499 -13.49 6.67 11.84
N HIS A 500 -12.42 7.46 11.87
CA HIS A 500 -11.05 6.96 11.96
C HIS A 500 -10.56 6.89 13.40
N TYR A 501 -10.85 7.93 14.19
CA TYR A 501 -10.38 8.02 15.56
C TYR A 501 -11.34 7.35 16.54
N ILE A 502 -10.92 6.25 17.15
CA ILE A 502 -11.71 5.56 18.17
C ILE A 502 -11.82 6.44 19.43
N HIS A 503 -13.03 6.78 19.83
CA HIS A 503 -13.34 7.57 21.02
C HIS A 503 -13.56 6.72 22.27
N THR A 504 -14.32 5.62 22.17
CA THR A 504 -14.49 4.68 23.30
C THR A 504 -14.39 3.25 22.84
N ILE A 505 -13.91 2.40 23.74
CA ILE A 505 -13.86 0.95 23.59
C ILE A 505 -14.60 0.35 24.78
N ARG A 506 -15.68 -0.38 24.51
CA ARG A 506 -16.34 -1.26 25.48
C ARG A 506 -15.87 -2.68 25.24
N ASP A 507 -15.34 -3.34 26.26
CA ASP A 507 -14.94 -4.75 26.20
C ASP A 507 -16.13 -5.71 26.43
N GLU A 508 -15.86 -7.00 26.36
CA GLU A 508 -16.82 -8.08 26.56
C GLU A 508 -17.42 -8.12 27.98
N ASN A 509 -16.74 -7.53 28.96
CA ASN A 509 -17.13 -7.46 30.37
C ASN A 509 -17.88 -6.17 30.73
N ASP A 510 -18.33 -5.39 29.74
CA ASP A 510 -19.01 -4.10 29.91
C ASP A 510 -18.10 -3.00 30.51
N LYS A 511 -16.78 -3.18 30.44
CA LYS A 511 -15.83 -2.17 30.89
C LYS A 511 -15.51 -1.23 29.74
N ARG A 512 -15.52 0.08 30.02
CA ARG A 512 -15.31 1.12 29.02
C ARG A 512 -13.99 1.86 29.23
N THR A 513 -13.18 1.92 28.18
CA THR A 513 -12.05 2.83 28.04
C THR A 513 -12.50 4.02 27.19
N THR A 514 -12.15 5.25 27.60
CA THR A 514 -12.41 6.47 26.84
C THR A 514 -11.09 7.09 26.41
N ILE A 515 -11.02 7.57 25.18
CA ILE A 515 -9.83 8.19 24.60
C ILE A 515 -10.19 9.63 24.22
N THR A 516 -9.53 10.58 24.87
CA THR A 516 -9.67 12.00 24.61
C THR A 516 -8.53 12.48 23.72
N ARG A 517 -8.84 13.30 22.72
CA ARG A 517 -7.88 13.85 21.76
C ARG A 517 -7.93 15.36 21.70
N ASP A 518 -6.81 15.98 21.27
CA ASP A 518 -6.82 17.37 20.80
C ASP A 518 -7.70 17.50 19.54
N ALA A 519 -8.53 18.55 19.53
CA ALA A 519 -9.51 18.80 18.47
C ALA A 519 -8.88 19.17 17.11
N ASN A 520 -7.60 19.58 17.07
CA ASN A 520 -6.96 20.01 15.82
C ASN A 520 -6.02 18.95 15.24
N ARG A 521 -5.23 18.28 16.08
CA ARG A 521 -4.21 17.30 15.64
C ARG A 521 -4.62 15.84 15.85
N HIS A 522 -5.71 15.60 16.57
CA HIS A 522 -6.17 14.26 16.95
C HIS A 522 -5.14 13.44 17.74
N TRP A 523 -4.18 14.12 18.41
CA TRP A 523 -3.27 13.46 19.35
C TRP A 523 -4.00 13.11 20.63
N ILE A 524 -3.76 11.91 21.15
CA ILE A 524 -4.40 11.42 22.37
C ILE A 524 -3.88 12.22 23.57
N THR A 525 -4.71 13.01 24.21
CA THR A 525 -4.33 13.78 25.40
C THR A 525 -4.61 13.04 26.69
N GLU A 526 -5.58 12.13 26.70
CA GLU A 526 -5.95 11.33 27.87
C GLU A 526 -6.56 9.99 27.49
N ILE A 527 -6.28 8.94 28.26
CA ILE A 527 -6.93 7.63 28.20
C ILE A 527 -7.48 7.32 29.58
N ASP A 528 -8.81 7.30 29.70
CA ASP A 528 -9.50 6.91 30.93
C ASP A 528 -9.80 5.41 30.90
N TYR A 529 -9.29 4.68 31.89
CA TYR A 529 -9.56 3.27 32.03
C TYR A 529 -10.86 3.02 32.80
N PRO A 530 -11.47 1.82 32.63
CA PRO A 530 -12.62 1.43 33.43
C PRO A 530 -12.34 1.54 34.92
N SER A 531 -13.38 1.85 35.71
CA SER A 531 -13.26 1.90 37.17
C SER A 531 -12.54 0.66 37.71
N ASP A 532 -11.48 0.92 38.46
CA ASP A 532 -10.63 -0.09 39.09
C ASP A 532 -10.57 0.14 40.61
N GLY A 533 -9.60 -0.49 41.28
CA GLY A 533 -9.41 -0.31 42.72
C GLY A 533 -8.85 1.06 43.11
N ASN A 534 -8.55 1.93 42.15
CA ASN A 534 -8.01 3.27 42.38
C ASN A 534 -9.14 4.31 42.45
N THR A 535 -8.92 5.42 43.14
CA THR A 535 -9.87 6.55 43.20
C THR A 535 -9.12 7.88 43.09
N PRO A 536 -9.30 8.65 42.00
CA PRO A 536 -10.11 8.34 40.82
C PRO A 536 -9.62 7.10 40.06
N ALA A 537 -10.44 6.57 39.15
CA ALA A 537 -10.04 5.46 38.29
C ALA A 537 -8.74 5.80 37.56
N SER A 538 -7.91 4.80 37.28
CA SER A 538 -6.65 5.01 36.57
C SER A 538 -6.86 5.69 35.21
N SER A 539 -6.03 6.68 34.90
CA SER A 539 -5.94 7.31 33.59
C SER A 539 -4.47 7.51 33.17
N GLU A 540 -4.24 7.69 31.88
CA GLU A 540 -2.98 8.17 31.33
C GLU A 540 -3.19 9.52 30.66
N MET A 541 -2.22 10.43 30.77
CA MET A 541 -2.28 11.74 30.12
C MET A 541 -0.99 12.02 29.35
N PHE A 542 -1.11 12.74 28.22
CA PHE A 542 0.01 13.00 27.33
C PHE A 542 0.13 14.48 26.97
N GLY A 543 1.37 14.96 26.93
CA GLY A 543 1.72 16.28 26.40
C GLY A 543 2.71 16.14 25.25
N TYR A 544 2.59 16.98 24.23
CA TYR A 544 3.32 16.87 22.97
C TYR A 544 4.10 18.13 22.62
N ASN A 545 5.18 17.99 21.86
CA ASN A 545 5.81 19.12 21.16
C ASN A 545 5.10 19.42 19.81
N GLY A 546 5.63 20.38 19.04
CA GLY A 546 5.05 20.77 17.74
C GLY A 546 5.08 19.68 16.65
N PHE A 547 5.89 18.64 16.85
CA PHE A 547 6.06 17.51 15.95
C PHE A 547 5.25 16.26 16.37
N GLY A 548 4.45 16.33 17.44
CA GLY A 548 3.66 15.20 17.91
C GLY A 548 4.46 14.18 18.72
N GLU A 549 5.68 14.54 19.16
CA GLU A 549 6.48 13.69 20.05
C GLU A 549 6.04 13.92 21.50
N VAL A 550 5.87 12.82 22.26
CA VAL A 550 5.42 12.85 23.66
C VAL A 550 6.50 13.48 24.52
N THR A 551 6.27 14.67 25.07
CA THR A 551 7.19 15.35 26.00
C THR A 551 6.86 15.09 27.47
N VAL A 552 5.61 14.73 27.75
CA VAL A 552 5.09 14.45 29.09
C VAL A 552 4.16 13.25 29.01
N HIS A 553 4.29 12.32 29.95
CA HIS A 553 3.36 11.21 30.13
C HIS A 553 3.02 11.04 31.62
N VAL A 554 1.76 11.13 31.98
CA VAL A 554 1.26 10.71 33.29
C VAL A 554 0.82 9.26 33.15
N MET A 555 1.48 8.36 33.87
CA MET A 555 1.20 6.93 33.83
C MET A 555 -0.06 6.58 34.65
N LYS A 556 -0.62 5.38 34.44
CA LYS A 556 -1.80 4.85 35.16
C LYS A 556 -1.74 4.92 36.69
N ASN A 557 -0.54 4.95 37.26
CA ASN A 557 -0.29 5.01 38.71
C ASN A 557 -0.04 6.45 39.22
N GLY A 558 -0.29 7.47 38.39
CA GLY A 558 -0.08 8.89 38.69
C GLY A 558 1.36 9.38 38.64
N ALA A 559 2.33 8.52 38.29
CA ALA A 559 3.72 8.94 38.11
C ALA A 559 3.90 9.70 36.78
N TRP A 560 4.77 10.69 36.79
CA TRP A 560 5.07 11.54 35.64
C TRP A 560 6.39 11.12 35.00
N GLU A 561 6.38 10.88 33.70
CA GLU A 561 7.54 10.78 32.83
C GLU A 561 7.70 12.07 32.02
N ARG A 562 8.94 12.38 31.67
CA ARG A 562 9.31 13.48 30.77
C ARG A 562 10.24 12.95 29.69
N PHE A 563 10.18 13.56 28.52
CA PHE A 563 11.04 13.25 27.39
C PHE A 563 11.55 14.54 26.73
N ALA A 564 12.75 14.50 26.16
CA ALA A 564 13.32 15.58 25.37
C ALA A 564 13.85 15.03 24.05
N TYR A 565 13.78 15.88 23.02
CA TYR A 565 14.07 15.49 21.65
C TYR A 565 14.94 16.56 20.95
N ASP A 566 15.75 16.11 19.99
CA ASP A 566 16.40 16.93 18.99
C ASP A 566 16.02 16.44 17.59
N ARG A 567 15.27 17.25 16.82
CA ARG A 567 14.86 16.95 15.43
C ARG A 567 14.27 15.54 15.21
N GLY A 568 13.47 15.02 16.14
CA GLY A 568 12.91 13.66 16.03
C GLY A 568 13.65 12.59 16.83
N LEU A 569 14.80 12.92 17.44
CA LEU A 569 15.65 11.98 18.16
C LEU A 569 15.47 12.17 19.66
N LEU A 570 15.04 11.13 20.38
CA LEU A 570 14.89 11.14 21.84
C LEU A 570 16.26 11.31 22.52
N THR A 571 16.56 12.50 23.05
CA THR A 571 17.85 12.75 23.73
C THR A 571 17.79 12.33 25.19
N ASP A 572 16.64 12.47 25.85
CA ASP A 572 16.53 12.25 27.29
C ASP A 572 15.17 11.64 27.65
N LYS A 573 15.20 10.63 28.53
CA LYS A 573 14.02 10.04 29.17
C LYS A 573 14.21 10.08 30.68
N TRP A 574 13.40 10.87 31.38
CA TRP A 574 13.46 10.96 32.85
C TRP A 574 12.73 9.79 33.50
N ASN A 575 13.27 9.31 34.62
CA ASN A 575 12.62 8.29 35.43
C ASN A 575 11.27 8.80 35.96
N PRO A 576 10.25 7.92 36.06
CA PRO A 576 8.94 8.32 36.58
C PRO A 576 9.03 8.93 37.98
N LYS A 577 8.32 10.04 38.21
CA LYS A 577 8.28 10.77 39.47
C LYS A 577 6.86 10.94 39.98
N GLN A 578 6.64 10.64 41.25
CA GLN A 578 5.32 10.80 41.87
C GLN A 578 5.03 12.26 42.22
N GLY A 579 3.80 12.71 41.95
CA GLY A 579 3.27 14.00 42.39
C GLY A 579 3.78 15.24 41.66
N ALA A 580 4.73 15.12 40.71
CA ALA A 580 5.21 16.23 39.89
C ALA A 580 5.97 15.74 38.65
N LEU A 581 5.99 16.56 37.59
CA LEU A 581 6.84 16.38 36.42
C LEU A 581 8.34 16.32 36.82
N PRO A 582 9.14 15.38 36.28
CA PRO A 582 10.59 15.37 36.47
C PRO A 582 11.27 16.69 36.02
N ALA A 583 12.11 17.23 36.89
CA ALA A 583 12.97 18.38 36.60
C ALA A 583 14.22 17.94 35.81
N ASP A 584 14.92 18.89 35.15
CA ASP A 584 16.10 18.57 34.33
C ASP A 584 17.18 17.79 35.08
N ALA A 585 17.39 18.14 36.36
CA ALA A 585 18.37 17.50 37.24
C ALA A 585 17.93 16.15 37.82
N ASP A 586 16.66 15.74 37.63
CA ASP A 586 16.20 14.43 38.10
C ASP A 586 16.86 13.31 37.27
N PRO A 587 16.98 12.09 37.83
CA PRO A 587 17.60 10.96 37.14
C PRO A 587 16.93 10.67 35.78
N HIS A 588 17.73 10.62 34.72
CA HIS A 588 17.29 10.31 33.35
C HIS A 588 18.28 9.41 32.63
N THR A 589 17.78 8.72 31.61
CA THR A 589 18.59 8.06 30.59
C THR A 589 18.83 9.05 29.46
N HIS A 590 20.08 9.24 29.08
CA HIS A 590 20.52 10.09 27.97
C HIS A 590 20.94 9.25 26.76
N TYR A 591 20.63 9.71 25.56
CA TYR A 591 20.93 9.03 24.30
C TYR A 591 21.80 9.93 23.41
N ASP A 592 22.99 9.42 23.07
CA ASP A 592 23.83 10.00 22.03
C ASP A 592 23.58 9.26 20.70
N TYR A 593 23.54 10.01 19.62
CA TYR A 593 23.35 9.50 18.27
C TYR A 593 24.64 9.58 17.45
N TYR A 594 24.74 8.71 16.46
CA TYR A 594 25.79 8.79 15.44
C TYR A 594 25.60 10.06 14.60
N THR A 595 26.71 10.73 14.33
CA THR A 595 26.78 11.96 13.55
C THR A 595 27.74 11.80 12.38
N ALA A 596 27.75 12.75 11.45
CA ALA A 596 28.73 12.76 10.37
C ALA A 596 30.20 12.77 10.88
N ALA A 597 30.44 13.29 12.08
CA ALA A 597 31.77 13.30 12.69
C ALA A 597 32.28 11.90 13.07
N ASP A 598 31.40 10.91 13.17
CA ASP A 598 31.76 9.51 13.44
C ASP A 598 32.26 8.77 12.19
N GLY A 599 32.11 9.35 11.00
CA GLY A 599 32.64 8.81 9.74
C GLY A 599 31.89 7.61 9.18
N ILE A 600 30.70 7.29 9.69
CA ILE A 600 29.86 6.17 9.23
C ILE A 600 28.49 6.71 8.78
N ALA A 601 28.38 7.07 7.50
CA ALA A 601 27.20 7.72 6.92
C ALA A 601 25.88 6.98 7.23
N GLY A 602 25.81 5.68 6.94
CA GLY A 602 24.59 4.87 7.15
C GLY A 602 24.17 4.69 8.61
N TRP A 603 24.98 5.18 9.55
CA TRP A 603 24.69 5.14 10.98
C TRP A 603 24.18 6.47 11.52
N ILE A 604 24.29 7.57 10.78
CA ILE A 604 23.77 8.88 11.19
C ILE A 604 22.33 8.75 11.70
N ASP A 605 22.04 9.43 12.82
CA ASP A 605 20.75 9.43 13.52
C ASP A 605 20.32 8.06 14.12
N ARG A 606 21.20 7.04 14.12
CA ARG A 606 21.04 5.82 14.92
C ARG A 606 21.63 6.01 16.32
N VAL A 607 21.07 5.32 17.31
CA VAL A 607 21.59 5.35 18.69
C VAL A 607 23.02 4.83 18.70
N LYS A 608 23.93 5.65 19.22
CA LYS A 608 25.35 5.33 19.40
C LYS A 608 25.64 4.88 20.81
N LYS A 609 25.09 5.61 21.78
CA LYS A 609 25.36 5.39 23.19
C LYS A 609 24.14 5.68 24.03
N VAL A 610 23.89 4.82 24.99
CA VAL A 610 22.86 5.01 26.02
C VAL A 610 23.57 5.18 27.35
N THR A 611 23.26 6.27 28.04
CA THR A 611 23.84 6.63 29.33
C THR A 611 22.74 6.60 30.38
N MET A 612 22.79 5.61 31.27
CA MET A 612 21.79 5.44 32.33
C MET A 612 21.94 6.51 33.42
N PRO A 613 20.91 6.75 34.25
CA PRO A 613 21.05 7.60 35.41
C PRO A 613 22.07 7.02 36.40
N ALA A 614 22.76 7.91 37.12
CA ALA A 614 23.71 7.50 38.14
C ALA A 614 22.99 6.77 39.30
N ASN A 615 23.56 5.67 39.78
CA ASN A 615 22.96 4.93 40.88
C ASN A 615 23.13 5.68 42.22
N TYR A 616 22.12 5.58 43.09
CA TYR A 616 22.23 6.07 44.46
C TYR A 616 22.77 4.96 45.39
N PRO A 617 23.64 5.28 46.37
CA PRO A 617 24.25 6.58 46.69
C PRO A 617 25.60 6.83 46.01
N TRP A 618 26.11 5.89 45.21
CA TRP A 618 27.53 5.85 44.81
C TRP A 618 27.84 6.62 43.52
N ASN A 619 26.84 7.16 42.83
CA ASN A 619 26.98 7.90 41.57
C ASN A 619 27.67 7.10 40.45
N PHE A 620 27.60 5.78 40.46
CA PHE A 620 28.07 4.98 39.33
C PHE A 620 27.09 5.12 38.17
N GLN A 621 27.62 5.47 37.00
CA GLN A 621 26.86 5.63 35.78
C GLN A 621 27.21 4.49 34.81
N VAL A 622 26.19 3.79 34.33
CA VAL A 622 26.36 2.73 33.33
C VAL A 622 26.14 3.33 31.95
N THR A 623 26.99 2.95 31.01
CA THR A 623 26.85 3.33 29.60
C THR A 623 26.94 2.10 28.72
N GLU A 624 26.08 2.03 27.72
CA GLU A 624 26.12 1.02 26.66
C GLU A 624 26.44 1.72 25.34
N THR A 625 27.31 1.15 24.51
CA THR A 625 27.71 1.69 23.21
C THR A 625 27.47 0.62 22.15
N TYR A 626 26.89 1.04 21.02
CA TYR A 626 26.34 0.17 19.97
C TYR A 626 27.16 0.25 18.69
#